data_AF-A0A2E6LLG1-F1
#
_entry.id   AF-A0A2E6LLG1-F1
#
_cell.length_a   1.000
_cell.length_b   1.000
_cell.length_c   1.000
_cell.angle_alpha   90.00
_cell.angle_beta   90.00
_cell.angle_gamma   90.00
#
_symmetry.space_group_name_H-M   'P 1'
#
loop_
_entity.id
_entity.type
_entity.pdbx_description
1 polymer ?
#
loop_
_entity_poly.entity_id
_entity_poly.type
_entity_poly.pdbx_seq_one_letter_code
_entity_poly.pdbx_strand_id
1 'polypeptide(L)'
;MSNTEIHRKDQGIEAVLDDIIDLEEYARRGEQPPLARGYRLKVNGEPFVIHDPKPTGREVLTLAGLLPADDYTLRVKRAGAKPEKVGLDEHVDLRRPGLEKFKALPRDQTEG
;
A
#
# COMPACT_ATOMS: atom_id res chain seq x y z
N MET A 1 -14.78 42.44 2.12
CA MET A 1 -13.42 41.91 1.91
C MET A 1 -13.21 40.84 2.95
N SER A 2 -13.40 39.57 2.60
CA SER A 2 -13.38 38.47 3.56
C SER A 2 -11.98 37.90 3.61
N ASN A 3 -11.32 38.05 4.76
CA ASN A 3 -9.98 37.53 5.02
C ASN A 3 -9.96 36.01 4.85
N THR A 4 -9.11 35.53 3.96
CA THR A 4 -8.76 34.11 3.83
C THR A 4 -7.82 33.74 4.98
N GLU A 5 -8.30 32.93 5.93
CA GLU A 5 -7.44 32.25 6.90
C GLU A 5 -6.62 31.16 6.19
N ILE A 6 -5.36 31.50 5.95
CA ILE A 6 -4.33 30.57 5.53
C ILE A 6 -4.14 29.56 6.66
N HIS A 7 -4.70 28.36 6.49
CA HIS A 7 -4.38 27.20 7.34
C HIS A 7 -2.91 26.84 7.10
N ARG A 8 -2.03 27.40 7.93
CA ARG A 8 -0.65 26.96 8.04
C ARG A 8 -0.69 25.51 8.54
N LYS A 9 -0.40 24.56 7.66
CA LYS A 9 -0.08 23.19 8.07
C LYS A 9 1.22 23.27 8.87
N ASP A 10 1.10 23.17 10.18
CA ASP A 10 2.24 22.93 11.06
C ASP A 10 3.02 21.74 10.50
N GLN A 11 4.29 21.96 10.17
CA GLN A 11 5.23 20.88 9.83
C GLN A 11 5.58 20.13 11.13
N GLY A 12 4.62 19.40 11.66
CA GLY A 12 4.81 18.49 12.78
C GLY A 12 5.53 17.24 12.30
N ILE A 13 6.63 16.89 12.96
CA ILE A 13 7.27 15.59 12.79
C ILE A 13 6.23 14.53 13.20
N GLU A 14 5.70 13.78 12.23
CA GLU A 14 4.81 12.67 12.53
C GLU A 14 5.60 11.59 13.28
N ALA A 15 5.20 11.27 14.51
CA ALA A 15 5.86 10.24 15.30
C ALA A 15 5.70 8.87 14.62
N VAL A 16 6.82 8.15 14.48
CA VAL A 16 6.81 6.76 14.03
C VAL A 16 6.37 5.87 15.18
N LEU A 17 5.27 5.14 15.03
CA LEU A 17 4.88 4.13 16.00
C LEU A 17 5.81 2.91 15.93
N ASP A 18 6.30 2.43 17.06
CA ASP A 18 7.18 1.25 17.13
C ASP A 18 6.42 -0.09 17.01
N ASP A 19 5.32 -0.10 16.26
CA ASP A 19 4.44 -1.24 16.07
C ASP A 19 4.40 -1.71 14.62
N ILE A 20 3.93 -2.94 14.41
CA ILE A 20 3.56 -3.44 13.08
C ILE A 20 2.05 -3.23 12.90
N ILE A 21 1.71 -2.36 11.95
CA ILE A 21 0.33 -1.96 11.66
C ILE A 21 -0.32 -2.94 10.70
N ASP A 22 -1.49 -3.48 11.05
CA ASP A 22 -2.28 -4.31 10.15
C ASP A 22 -3.15 -3.46 9.21
N LEU A 23 -2.81 -3.43 7.93
CA LEU A 23 -3.49 -2.55 6.97
C LEU A 23 -4.95 -2.95 6.72
N GLU A 24 -5.29 -4.23 6.80
CA GLU A 24 -6.66 -4.70 6.57
C GLU A 24 -7.59 -4.25 7.72
N GLU A 25 -7.10 -4.25 8.96
CA GLU A 25 -7.85 -3.73 10.11
C GLU A 25 -8.13 -2.23 9.97
N TYR A 26 -7.15 -1.42 9.56
CA TYR A 26 -7.37 0.00 9.30
C TYR A 26 -8.32 0.24 8.13
N ALA A 27 -8.22 -0.56 7.07
CA ALA A 27 -9.14 -0.49 5.94
C ALA A 27 -10.59 -0.80 6.36
N ARG A 28 -10.81 -1.80 7.22
CA ARG A 28 -12.14 -2.15 7.74
C ARG A 28 -12.76 -1.02 8.57
N ARG A 29 -11.93 -0.28 9.32
CA ARG A 29 -12.37 0.88 10.11
C ARG A 29 -12.51 2.17 9.28
N GLY A 30 -12.03 2.17 8.04
CA GLY A 30 -12.00 3.39 7.21
C GLY A 30 -10.98 4.43 7.71
N GLU A 31 -9.99 4.00 8.48
CA GLU A 31 -8.98 4.86 9.09
C GLU A 31 -7.70 4.93 8.25
N GLN A 32 -6.95 6.00 8.42
CA GLN A 32 -5.62 6.13 7.85
C GLN A 32 -4.58 5.40 8.71
N PRO A 33 -3.79 4.46 8.16
CA PRO A 33 -2.66 3.89 8.88
C PRO A 33 -1.63 4.97 9.30
N PRO A 34 -1.18 4.95 10.56
CA PRO A 34 -0.15 5.88 11.03
C PRO A 34 1.21 5.57 10.40
N LEU A 35 2.15 6.50 10.54
CA LEU A 35 3.56 6.17 10.31
C LEU A 35 4.03 5.16 11.37
N ALA A 36 4.69 4.07 10.95
CA ALA A 36 5.03 2.97 11.85
C ALA A 36 6.32 2.24 11.43
N ARG A 37 6.87 1.43 12.34
CA ARG A 37 8.02 0.53 12.13
C ARG A 37 7.79 -0.44 10.98
N GLY A 38 6.55 -0.85 10.73
CA GLY A 38 6.21 -1.67 9.58
C GLY A 38 4.72 -1.90 9.40
N TYR A 39 4.40 -2.51 8.28
CA TYR A 39 3.04 -2.68 7.80
C TYR A 39 2.81 -4.14 7.42
N ARG A 40 1.82 -4.77 8.06
CA ARG A 40 1.32 -6.07 7.64
C ARG A 40 0.30 -5.88 6.51
N LEU A 41 0.61 -6.47 5.37
CA LEU A 41 -0.22 -6.49 4.16
C LEU A 41 -0.50 -7.93 3.75
N LYS A 42 -1.55 -8.15 2.95
CA LYS A 42 -1.83 -9.47 2.36
C LYS A 42 -1.51 -9.48 0.88
N VAL A 43 -0.76 -10.47 0.42
CA VAL A 43 -0.58 -10.78 -1.01
C VAL A 43 -1.19 -12.15 -1.27
N ASN A 44 -2.17 -12.23 -2.17
CA ASN A 44 -2.89 -13.46 -2.49
C ASN A 44 -3.64 -14.14 -1.32
N GLY A 45 -3.65 -13.54 -0.13
CA GLY A 45 -4.29 -14.07 1.08
C GLY A 45 -3.29 -14.27 2.21
N GLU A 46 -2.02 -14.40 1.88
CA GLU A 46 -0.92 -14.61 2.82
C GLU A 46 -0.42 -13.28 3.40
N PRO A 47 -0.19 -13.20 4.73
CA PRO A 47 0.30 -11.99 5.38
C PRO A 47 1.82 -11.85 5.26
N PHE A 48 2.26 -10.63 4.95
CA PHE A 48 3.67 -10.25 4.91
C PHE A 48 3.89 -8.92 5.62
N VAL A 49 5.10 -8.67 6.12
CA VAL A 49 5.48 -7.41 6.77
C VAL A 49 6.49 -6.68 5.89
N ILE A 50 6.25 -5.40 5.65
CA ILE A 50 7.18 -4.50 4.95
C ILE A 50 7.43 -3.24 5.80
N HIS A 51 8.66 -2.74 5.77
CA HIS A 51 9.09 -1.60 6.59
C HIS A 51 8.99 -0.27 5.86
N ASP A 52 9.08 -0.27 4.53
CA ASP A 52 8.84 0.92 3.73
C ASP A 52 7.32 1.20 3.62
N PRO A 53 6.83 2.41 3.97
CA PRO A 53 5.44 2.80 3.76
C PRO A 53 5.06 3.00 2.29
N LYS A 54 6.04 3.10 1.36
CA LYS A 54 5.80 3.36 -0.07
C LYS A 54 6.52 2.39 -1.00
N PRO A 55 6.38 1.07 -0.81
CA PRO A 55 7.08 0.10 -1.64
C PRO A 55 6.63 0.16 -3.09
N THR A 56 7.53 -0.21 -3.98
CA THR A 56 7.25 -0.47 -5.38
C THR A 56 6.45 -1.77 -5.56
N GLY A 57 5.76 -1.91 -6.69
CA GLY A 57 5.10 -3.16 -7.05
C GLY A 57 6.06 -4.36 -7.07
N ARG A 58 7.30 -4.13 -7.52
CA ARG A 58 8.39 -5.13 -7.53
C ARG A 58 8.74 -5.60 -6.12
N GLU A 59 8.85 -4.69 -5.16
CA GLU A 59 9.14 -5.04 -3.76
C GLU A 59 8.00 -5.85 -3.13
N VAL A 60 6.74 -5.51 -3.43
CA VAL A 60 5.58 -6.29 -2.94
C VAL A 60 5.58 -7.71 -3.51
N LEU A 61 5.88 -7.89 -4.81
CA LEU A 61 5.99 -9.21 -5.43
C LEU A 61 7.17 -10.01 -4.86
N THR A 62 8.33 -9.36 -4.71
CA THR A 62 9.54 -9.97 -4.16
C THR A 62 9.34 -10.42 -2.72
N LEU A 63 8.68 -9.58 -1.90
CA LEU A 63 8.31 -9.90 -0.52
C LEU A 63 7.46 -11.17 -0.42
N ALA A 64 6.57 -11.39 -1.40
CA ALA A 64 5.72 -12.56 -1.49
C ALA A 64 6.41 -13.79 -2.13
N GLY A 65 7.69 -13.69 -2.49
CA GLY A 65 8.43 -14.77 -3.17
C GLY A 65 8.01 -15.00 -4.62
N LEU A 66 7.33 -14.03 -5.25
CA LEU A 66 6.86 -14.11 -6.63
C LEU A 66 7.94 -13.57 -7.56
N LEU A 67 8.85 -14.47 -7.96
CA LEU A 67 10.05 -14.15 -8.72
C LEU A 67 10.16 -14.98 -10.02
N PRO A 68 10.69 -14.39 -11.11
CA PRO A 68 10.99 -12.96 -11.24
C PRO A 68 9.71 -12.12 -11.24
N ALA A 69 9.77 -10.91 -10.68
CA ALA A 69 8.58 -10.07 -10.51
C ALA A 69 7.88 -9.74 -11.85
N ASP A 70 8.64 -9.70 -12.95
CA ASP A 70 8.16 -9.37 -14.29
C ASP A 70 7.18 -10.43 -14.84
N ASP A 71 7.22 -11.65 -14.29
CA ASP A 71 6.31 -12.75 -14.64
C ASP A 71 4.92 -12.61 -13.98
N TYR A 72 4.69 -11.55 -13.21
CA TYR A 72 3.45 -11.35 -12.46
C TYR A 72 2.83 -9.98 -12.71
N THR A 73 1.50 -9.93 -12.76
CA THR A 73 0.72 -8.69 -12.65
C THR A 73 0.27 -8.48 -11.21
N LEU A 74 0.61 -7.33 -10.64
CA LEU A 74 0.14 -6.91 -9.32
C LEU A 74 -1.08 -6.00 -9.44
N ARG A 75 -2.08 -6.24 -8.58
CA ARG A 75 -3.23 -5.36 -8.38
C ARG A 75 -3.44 -5.07 -6.91
N VAL A 76 -3.79 -3.83 -6.57
CA VAL A 76 -4.21 -3.44 -5.22
C VAL A 76 -5.73 -3.37 -5.16
N LYS A 77 -6.32 -3.98 -4.13
CA LYS A 77 -7.75 -3.86 -3.83
C LYS A 77 -7.90 -2.89 -2.66
N ARG A 78 -8.68 -1.82 -2.90
CA ARG A 78 -9.05 -0.85 -1.87
C ARG A 78 -10.56 -0.88 -1.60
N ALA A 79 -10.95 -0.49 -0.39
CA ALA A 79 -12.33 -0.38 0.05
C ALA A 79 -13.11 0.54 -0.88
N GLY A 80 -14.26 0.06 -1.38
CA GLY A 80 -15.13 0.79 -2.31
C GLY A 80 -14.58 0.99 -3.73
N ALA A 81 -13.33 0.61 -4.01
CA ALA A 81 -12.72 0.77 -5.33
C ALA A 81 -12.65 -0.56 -6.11
N LYS A 82 -12.64 -0.48 -7.44
CA LYS A 82 -12.26 -1.62 -8.28
C LYS A 82 -10.76 -1.91 -8.07
N PRO A 83 -10.30 -3.17 -8.22
CA PRO A 83 -8.86 -3.45 -8.18
C PRO A 83 -8.09 -2.64 -9.24
N GLU A 84 -7.01 -2.00 -8.83
CA GLU A 84 -6.16 -1.14 -9.67
C GLU A 84 -4.83 -1.88 -9.96
N LYS A 85 -4.35 -1.81 -11.22
CA LYS A 85 -3.03 -2.38 -11.59
C LYS A 85 -1.93 -1.51 -10.98
N VAL A 86 -0.89 -2.15 -10.45
CA VAL A 86 0.30 -1.50 -9.92
C VAL A 86 1.47 -1.86 -10.82
N GLY A 87 2.15 -0.86 -11.37
CA GLY A 87 3.38 -1.05 -12.14
C GLY A 87 4.53 -1.57 -11.28
N LEU A 88 5.53 -2.20 -11.90
CA LEU A 88 6.66 -2.76 -11.15
C LEU A 88 7.45 -1.70 -10.40
N ASP A 89 7.65 -0.53 -11.01
CA ASP A 89 8.39 0.60 -10.42
C ASP A 89 7.45 1.68 -9.82
N GLU A 90 6.14 1.41 -9.84
CA GLU A 90 5.14 2.29 -9.24
C GLU A 90 5.16 2.15 -7.72
N HIS A 91 5.29 3.27 -7.01
CA HIS A 91 5.26 3.30 -5.55
C HIS A 91 3.82 3.29 -5.05
N VAL A 92 3.51 2.38 -4.13
CA VAL A 92 2.19 2.26 -3.53
C VAL A 92 2.21 2.84 -2.13
N ASP A 93 1.48 3.93 -1.90
CA ASP A 93 1.26 4.44 -0.54
C ASP A 93 0.39 3.45 0.26
N LEU A 94 1.03 2.73 1.20
CA LEU A 94 0.37 1.77 2.10
C LEU A 94 -0.51 2.48 3.15
N ARG A 95 -0.20 3.75 3.42
CA ARG A 95 -0.93 4.58 4.37
C ARG A 95 -2.11 5.30 3.72
N ARG A 96 -2.31 5.18 2.40
CA ARG A 96 -3.57 5.59 1.77
C ARG A 96 -4.71 4.73 2.35
N PRO A 97 -5.78 5.34 2.91
CA PRO A 97 -6.86 4.61 3.55
C PRO A 97 -7.48 3.53 2.67
N GLY A 98 -7.99 2.49 3.31
CA GLY A 98 -8.77 1.45 2.66
C GLY A 98 -7.96 0.38 1.91
N LEU A 99 -6.65 0.23 2.13
CA LEU A 99 -5.89 -0.88 1.54
C LEU A 99 -6.33 -2.22 2.16
N GLU A 100 -7.03 -3.05 1.38
CA GLU A 100 -7.50 -4.36 1.87
C GLU A 100 -6.44 -5.45 1.64
N LYS A 101 -5.92 -5.54 0.41
CA LYS A 101 -5.00 -6.60 -0.02
C LYS A 101 -4.41 -6.32 -1.40
N PHE A 102 -3.34 -7.04 -1.70
CA PHE A 102 -2.78 -7.21 -3.03
C PHE A 102 -3.19 -8.56 -3.62
N LYS A 103 -3.36 -8.56 -4.94
CA LYS A 103 -3.55 -9.77 -5.75
C LYS A 103 -2.50 -9.80 -6.85
N ALA A 104 -1.78 -10.91 -6.92
CA ALA A 104 -0.77 -11.16 -7.92
C ALA A 104 -1.17 -12.40 -8.72
N LEU A 105 -1.08 -12.30 -10.05
CA LEU A 105 -1.40 -13.38 -10.98
C LEU A 105 -0.23 -13.51 -11.96
N PRO A 106 0.12 -14.73 -12.42
CA PRO A 106 1.05 -14.89 -13.53
C PRO A 106 0.60 -14.04 -14.72
N ARG A 107 1.55 -13.40 -15.40
CA ARG A 107 1.29 -12.60 -16.57
C ARG A 107 1.03 -13.53 -17.75
N ASP A 108 -0.12 -13.40 -18.39
CA ASP A 108 -0.33 -14.04 -19.69
C ASP A 108 0.47 -13.30 -20.76
N GLN A 109 1.03 -14.04 -21.73
CA GLN A 109 1.88 -13.52 -22.81
C GLN A 109 1.17 -12.59 -23.81
N THR A 110 -0.08 -12.18 -23.55
CA THR A 110 -0.88 -11.34 -24.46
C THR A 110 -0.76 -9.85 -24.20
N GLU A 111 -0.05 -9.41 -23.15
CA GLU A 111 0.21 -8.00 -22.87
C GLU A 111 1.64 -7.57 -23.30
N GLY A 112 2.01 -7.87 -24.54
CA GLY A 112 3.23 -7.41 -25.23
C GLY A 112 2.94 -6.30 -26.24
#